data_AF-A0A922Z4V2-F1
#
_entry.id   AF-A0A922Z4V2-F1
#
_cell.length_a   1.000
_cell.length_b   1.000
_cell.length_c   1.000
_cell.angle_alpha   90.00
_cell.angle_beta   90.00
_cell.angle_gamma   90.00
#
_symmetry.space_group_name_H-M   'P 1'
#
loop_
_entity.id
_entity.type
_entity.pdbx_description
1 polymer ?
#
loop_
_entity_poly.entity_id
_entity_poly.type
_entity_poly.pdbx_seq_one_letter_code
_entity_poly.pdbx_strand_id
1 'polypeptide(L)' 'LKDADRSLLEAAIAEGVAWQDAELASQEGSLVATLKAAGMSVTEPDLESFSKPVLATLPKQFESKWGKGTWDALAAL' A
#
# COMPACT_ATOMS: atom_id res chain seq x y z
N LEU A 1 21.68 12.74 16.23
CA LEU A 1 21.13 11.83 17.24
C LEU A 1 22.24 10.90 17.69
N LYS A 2 22.35 10.62 18.99
CA LYS A 2 23.26 9.57 19.47
C LYS A 2 22.67 8.20 19.08
N ASP A 3 23.51 7.18 19.05
CA ASP A 3 23.05 5.86 18.58
C ASP A 3 21.94 5.28 19.46
N ALA A 4 22.02 5.46 20.79
CA ALA A 4 20.96 5.04 21.71
C ALA A 4 19.61 5.74 21.41
N ASP A 5 19.64 7.03 21.11
CA ASP A 5 18.43 7.78 20.75
C ASP A 5 17.88 7.33 19.39
N ARG A 6 18.77 6.99 18.43
CA ARG A 6 18.36 6.47 17.12
C ARG A 6 17.65 5.13 17.27
N SER A 7 18.24 4.19 18.02
CA SER A 7 17.63 2.87 18.25
C SER A 7 16.29 2.96 18.97
N LEU A 8 16.15 3.87 19.93
CA LEU A 8 14.87 4.09 20.61
C LEU A 8 13.80 4.64 19.65
N LEU A 9 14.17 5.59 18.78
CA LEU A 9 13.27 6.12 17.77
C LEU A 9 12.88 5.07 16.73
N GLU A 10 13.83 4.25 16.25
CA GLU A 10 13.55 3.17 15.31
C GLU A 10 12.57 2.15 15.88
N ALA A 11 12.74 1.76 17.15
CA ALA A 11 11.83 0.86 17.84
C ALA A 11 10.42 1.46 17.98
N ALA A 12 10.33 2.72 18.41
CA ALA A 12 9.06 3.42 18.56
C ALA A 12 8.33 3.60 17.21
N ILE A 13 9.07 3.88 16.13
CA ILE A 13 8.50 3.98 14.78
C ILE A 13 7.98 2.61 14.34
N ALA A 14 8.75 1.53 14.54
CA ALA A 14 8.31 0.19 14.16
C ALA A 14 7.04 -0.26 14.90
N GLU A 15 6.97 0.01 16.21
CA GLU A 15 5.78 -0.25 17.02
C GLU A 15 4.57 0.58 16.53
N GLY A 16 4.80 1.87 16.26
CA GLY A 16 3.77 2.76 15.72
C GLY A 16 3.24 2.32 14.35
N VAL A 17 4.11 1.88 13.44
CA VAL A 17 3.71 1.33 12.14
C VAL A 17 2.84 0.09 12.32
N ALA A 18 3.28 -0.86 13.13
CA ALA A 18 2.53 -2.10 13.36
C ALA A 18 1.14 -1.84 13.96
N TRP A 19 1.04 -0.91 14.92
CA TRP A 19 -0.24 -0.51 15.50
C TRP A 19 -1.15 0.18 14.47
N GLN A 20 -0.59 1.13 13.71
CA GLN A 20 -1.37 1.89 12.74
C GLN A 20 -1.85 1.04 11.56
N ASP A 21 -1.05 0.09 11.09
CA ASP A 21 -1.43 -0.84 10.02
C ASP A 21 -2.63 -1.70 10.45
N ALA A 22 -2.63 -2.19 11.69
CA ALA A 22 -3.75 -2.95 12.24
C ALA A 22 -5.02 -2.09 12.38
N GLU A 23 -4.87 -0.84 12.82
CA GLU A 23 -5.98 0.10 12.95
C GLU A 23 -6.58 0.45 11.57
N LEU A 24 -5.74 0.72 10.56
CA LEU A 24 -6.19 1.01 9.19
C LEU A 24 -6.95 -0.18 8.60
N ALA A 25 -6.43 -1.40 8.72
CA ALA A 25 -7.11 -2.59 8.22
C ALA A 25 -8.51 -2.78 8.85
N SER A 26 -8.63 -2.53 10.16
CA SER A 26 -9.90 -2.57 10.89
C SER A 26 -10.88 -1.50 10.38
N GLN A 27 -10.40 -0.27 10.22
CA GLN A 27 -11.21 0.84 9.73
C GLN A 27 -11.69 0.61 8.30
N GLU A 28 -10.79 0.26 7.38
CA GLU A 28 -11.12 -0.02 5.98
C GLU A 28 -12.16 -1.14 5.85
N GLY A 29 -12.03 -2.20 6.64
CA GLY A 29 -12.99 -3.30 6.69
C GLY A 29 -14.39 -2.85 7.15
N SER A 30 -14.47 -1.97 8.15
CA SER A 30 -15.76 -1.46 8.68
C SER A 30 -16.39 -0.36 7.82
N LEU A 31 -15.57 0.42 7.11
CA LEU A 31 -16.02 1.57 6.32
C LEU A 31 -16.86 1.14 5.13
N VAL A 32 -16.55 0.02 4.47
CA VAL A 32 -17.38 -0.50 3.36
C VAL A 32 -18.83 -0.69 3.80
N ALA A 33 -19.06 -1.27 4.97
CA ALA A 33 -20.41 -1.45 5.52
C ALA A 33 -21.06 -0.11 5.89
N THR A 34 -20.30 0.79 6.51
CA THR A 34 -20.77 2.14 6.88
C THR A 34 -21.23 2.92 5.66
N LEU A 35 -20.44 2.92 4.58
CA LEU A 35 -20.76 3.63 3.34
C LEU A 35 -22.00 3.05 2.67
N LYS A 36 -22.14 1.71 2.64
CA LYS A 36 -23.37 1.05 2.15
C LYS A 36 -24.60 1.43 2.98
N ALA A 37 -24.48 1.44 4.31
CA ALA A 37 -25.56 1.85 5.21
C ALA A 37 -25.95 3.32 5.05
N ALA A 38 -24.99 4.19 4.70
CA ALA A 38 -25.22 5.59 4.36
C ALA A 38 -25.84 5.80 2.96
N GLY A 39 -26.15 4.72 2.23
CA GLY A 39 -26.83 4.77 0.93
C GLY A 39 -25.89 4.77 -0.27
N MET A 40 -24.58 4.52 -0.09
CA MET A 40 -23.66 4.40 -1.23
C MET A 40 -23.75 3.04 -1.90
N SER A 41 -23.64 3.04 -3.23
CA SER A 41 -23.38 1.82 -4.00
C SER A 41 -21.87 1.56 -4.02
N VAL A 42 -21.44 0.45 -3.40
CA VAL A 42 -20.04 0.01 -3.37
C VAL A 42 -19.96 -1.32 -4.10
N THR A 43 -19.18 -1.35 -5.19
CA THR A 43 -19.03 -2.51 -6.08
C THR A 43 -17.57 -2.92 -6.20
N GLU A 44 -17.35 -4.21 -6.42
CA GLU A 44 -16.03 -4.76 -6.70
C GLU A 44 -15.84 -4.83 -8.23
N PRO A 45 -14.91 -4.05 -8.82
CA PRO A 45 -14.66 -4.10 -10.25
C PRO A 45 -13.81 -5.33 -10.61
N ASP A 46 -13.77 -5.66 -11.90
CA ASP A 46 -12.81 -6.62 -12.43
C ASP A 46 -11.38 -6.03 -12.36
N LEU A 47 -10.64 -6.40 -11.33
CA LEU A 47 -9.28 -5.90 -11.09
C LEU A 47 -8.31 -6.21 -12.23
N GLU A 48 -8.54 -7.28 -12.99
CA GLU A 48 -7.63 -7.69 -14.06
C GLU A 48 -7.72 -6.71 -15.25
N SER A 49 -8.94 -6.29 -15.60
CA SER A 49 -9.18 -5.29 -16.64
C SER A 49 -8.52 -3.93 -16.34
N PHE A 50 -8.36 -3.59 -15.05
CA PHE A 50 -7.67 -2.36 -14.65
C PHE A 50 -6.15 -2.54 -14.57
N SER A 51 -5.67 -3.64 -13.98
CA SER A 51 -4.24 -3.84 -13.74
C SER A 51 -3.44 -4.15 -15.00
N LYS A 52 -3.97 -4.96 -15.93
CA LYS A 52 -3.29 -5.34 -17.19
C LYS A 52 -2.75 -4.15 -18.00
N PRO A 53 -3.57 -3.16 -18.41
CA PRO A 53 -3.08 -2.05 -19.24
C PRO A 53 -2.07 -1.15 -18.50
N VAL A 54 -2.23 -1.01 -17.18
CA VAL A 54 -1.31 -0.27 -16.32
C VAL A 54 0.07 -0.96 -16.30
N LEU A 55 0.09 -2.26 -16.01
CA LEU A 55 1.31 -3.06 -15.91
C LEU A 55 2.01 -3.25 -17.27
N ALA A 56 1.27 -3.22 -18.38
CA ALA A 56 1.85 -3.27 -19.72
C ALA A 56 2.66 -2.00 -20.08
N THR A 57 2.36 -0.88 -19.40
CA THR A 57 2.80 0.45 -19.82
C THR A 57 3.71 1.12 -18.80
N LEU A 58 3.27 1.24 -17.54
CA LEU A 58 3.96 2.06 -16.54
C LEU A 58 5.35 1.53 -16.17
N PRO A 59 5.57 0.23 -15.89
CA PRO A 59 6.89 -0.26 -15.50
C PRO A 59 8.00 0.19 -16.47
N LYS A 60 7.76 0.04 -17.78
CA LYS A 60 8.69 0.45 -18.84
C LYS A 60 8.91 1.96 -18.90
N GLN A 61 7.87 2.76 -18.72
CA GLN A 61 7.98 4.22 -18.73
C GLN A 61 8.86 4.75 -17.58
N PHE A 62 8.87 4.04 -16.45
CA PHE A 62 9.60 4.45 -15.26
C PHE A 62 10.96 3.75 -15.07
N GLU A 63 11.38 2.85 -15.97
CA GLU A 63 12.71 2.20 -15.89
C GLU A 63 13.85 3.21 -15.79
N SER A 64 13.74 4.36 -16.48
CA SER A 64 14.77 5.42 -16.42
C SER A 64 14.89 6.09 -15.04
N LYS A 65 13.87 5.95 -14.19
CA LYS A 65 13.81 6.56 -12.85
C LYS A 65 14.02 5.54 -11.75
N TRP A 66 13.46 4.35 -11.88
CA TRP A 66 13.53 3.29 -10.88
C TRP A 66 14.74 2.36 -11.07
N GLY A 67 15.34 2.37 -12.26
CA GLY A 67 16.26 1.33 -12.71
C GLY A 67 15.53 0.24 -13.49
N LYS A 68 16.21 -0.31 -14.50
CA LYS A 68 15.68 -1.39 -15.32
C LYS A 68 15.44 -2.64 -14.47
N GLY A 69 14.24 -3.22 -14.56
CA GLY A 69 13.86 -4.44 -13.84
C GLY A 69 13.48 -4.24 -12.36
N THR A 70 13.50 -3.01 -11.83
CA THR A 70 13.13 -2.73 -10.43
C THR A 70 11.68 -3.11 -10.12
N TRP A 71 10.76 -2.83 -11.04
CA TRP A 71 9.35 -3.22 -10.87
C TRP A 71 9.20 -4.75 -10.77
N ASP A 72 9.84 -5.50 -11.67
CA ASP A 72 9.72 -6.96 -11.71
C ASP A 72 10.30 -7.59 -10.44
N ALA A 73 11.39 -7.02 -9.90
CA ALA A 73 11.97 -7.46 -8.65
C ALA A 73 11.02 -7.23 -7.46
N LEU A 74 10.36 -6.06 -7.39
CA LEU A 74 9.40 -5.74 -6.33
C LEU A 74 8.13 -6.58 -6.42
N ALA A 75 7.62 -6.80 -7.63
CA ALA A 75 6.42 -7.62 -7.86
C ALA A 75 6.64 -9.11 -7.52
N ALA A 76 7.90 -9.54 -7.37
CA ALA A 76 8.28 -10.90 -7.02
C ALA A 76 8.60 -11.09 -5.52
N LEU A 77 8.54 -10.02 -4.71
CA LEU A 77 8.67 -10.09 -3.24
C LEU A 77 7.41 -10.71 -2.62
#